data_AF-A0A7S0LSB2-F1
#
_entry.id   AF-A0A7S0LSB2-F1
#
_cell.length_a   1.000
_cell.length_b   1.000
_cell.length_c   1.000
_cell.angle_alpha   90.00
_cell.angle_beta   90.00
_cell.angle_gamma   90.00
#
_symmetry.space_group_name_H-M   'P 1'
#
loop_
_entity.id
_entity.type
_entity.pdbx_description
1 polymer ?
#
loop_
_entity_poly.entity_id
_entity_poly.type
_entity_poly.pdbx_seq_one_letter_code
_entity_poly.pdbx_strand_id
1 'polypeptide(L)'
;RRGIGTAAAEAYDYIVVGAGSAGCVLANRLSADPSNRVLLLEAGGRDVPESPFQAVKMWIHVPVGYLYTQNNPHTCWCFETTSQPGLNSRSIPYPRGRVMGGCSSINGMIYMRGQRRDYDLWEDEFGCDGWSWKHMQPVFDSTLMENGGEWRVEAQRLRWDILDTFRDAAAEEGIPGGDDDGSFVCSDEAMSGYFQVNQKRGVRVSAYRAFLSAEVQARPNLTVLRNAQATGLTFEGPPAGDSGRQRASGVTWVADTPRVVGRGGHQEAWEMELDGRFRRHAHATREVVLASGAL
;
A
#
# COMPACT_ATOMS: atom_id res chain seq x y z
N ARG A 1 -30.83 12.25 -33.52
CA ARG A 1 -29.43 12.36 -33.06
C ARG A 1 -29.40 13.32 -31.87
N ARG A 2 -29.64 12.81 -30.66
CA ARG A 2 -29.42 13.59 -29.42
C ARG A 2 -27.99 13.30 -28.98
N GLY A 3 -27.19 14.36 -28.83
CA GLY A 3 -25.81 14.25 -28.38
C GLY A 3 -25.75 13.58 -27.01
N ILE A 4 -24.86 12.61 -26.88
CA ILE A 4 -24.43 12.07 -25.60
C ILE A 4 -23.71 13.23 -24.91
N GLY A 5 -24.38 13.88 -23.95
CA GLY A 5 -23.74 14.87 -23.11
C GLY A 5 -22.66 14.16 -22.32
N THR A 6 -21.40 14.58 -22.49
CA THR A 6 -20.29 14.14 -21.64
C THR A 6 -20.62 14.60 -20.22
N ALA A 7 -20.94 13.67 -19.34
CA ALA A 7 -21.03 13.96 -17.91
C ALA A 7 -19.72 14.62 -17.49
N ALA A 8 -19.80 15.78 -16.81
CA ALA A 8 -18.61 16.47 -16.33
C ALA A 8 -17.85 15.52 -15.39
N ALA A 9 -16.53 15.36 -15.61
CA ALA A 9 -15.69 14.55 -14.75
C ALA A 9 -15.81 15.00 -13.29
N GLU A 10 -15.99 14.07 -12.35
CA GLU A 10 -15.85 14.40 -10.93
C GLU A 10 -14.43 14.94 -10.69
N ALA A 11 -14.34 16.17 -10.18
CA ALA A 11 -13.07 16.79 -9.82
C ALA A 11 -12.72 16.42 -8.37
N TYR A 12 -11.47 16.03 -8.13
CA TYR A 12 -10.84 15.83 -6.83
C TYR A 12 -9.57 16.68 -6.77
N ASP A 13 -9.10 17.04 -5.58
CA ASP A 13 -7.80 17.69 -5.46
C ASP A 13 -6.67 16.68 -5.63
N TYR A 14 -6.83 15.53 -4.97
CA TYR A 14 -5.87 14.44 -5.04
C TYR A 14 -6.57 13.15 -5.45
N ILE A 15 -5.96 12.42 -6.37
CA ILE A 15 -6.36 11.06 -6.70
C ILE A 15 -5.21 10.12 -6.37
N VAL A 16 -5.42 9.22 -5.43
CA VAL A 16 -4.46 8.18 -5.01
C VAL A 16 -4.85 6.86 -5.67
N VAL A 17 -3.95 6.32 -6.49
CA VAL A 17 -4.15 5.04 -7.19
C VAL A 17 -3.46 3.93 -6.41
N GLY A 18 -4.26 3.01 -5.88
CA GLY A 18 -3.84 1.86 -5.07
C GLY A 18 -4.00 2.13 -3.57
N ALA A 19 -4.87 1.38 -2.89
CA ALA A 19 -4.97 1.39 -1.42
C ALA A 19 -4.00 0.38 -0.78
N GLY A 20 -2.75 0.37 -1.27
CA GLY A 20 -1.64 -0.36 -0.67
C GLY A 20 -1.09 0.33 0.59
N SER A 21 0.12 -0.05 1.01
CA SER A 21 0.75 0.51 2.22
C SER A 21 0.86 2.05 2.16
N ALA A 22 1.45 2.58 1.08
CA ALA A 22 1.62 4.02 0.91
C ALA A 22 0.28 4.73 0.65
N GLY A 23 -0.59 4.15 -0.18
CA GLY A 23 -1.87 4.78 -0.53
C GLY A 23 -2.81 4.95 0.66
N CYS A 24 -2.82 4.00 1.60
CA CYS A 24 -3.57 4.15 2.86
C CYS A 24 -3.08 5.33 3.69
N VAL A 25 -1.74 5.50 3.80
CA VAL A 25 -1.13 6.63 4.52
C VAL A 25 -1.47 7.95 3.82
N LEU A 26 -1.24 8.03 2.51
CA LEU A 26 -1.49 9.24 1.72
C LEU A 26 -2.96 9.67 1.81
N ALA A 27 -3.90 8.75 1.65
CA ALA A 27 -5.31 9.07 1.74
C ALA A 27 -5.70 9.61 3.13
N ASN A 28 -5.16 9.03 4.22
CA ASN A 28 -5.38 9.55 5.56
C ASN A 28 -4.78 10.95 5.73
N ARG A 29 -3.52 11.15 5.35
CA ARG A 29 -2.80 12.42 5.56
C ARG A 29 -3.38 13.55 4.70
N LEU A 30 -3.65 13.31 3.42
CA LEU A 30 -4.21 14.30 2.50
C LEU A 30 -5.63 14.72 2.92
N SER A 31 -6.47 13.78 3.36
CA SER A 31 -7.84 14.06 3.78
C SER A 31 -7.97 14.63 5.20
N ALA A 32 -6.88 14.70 5.96
CA ALA A 32 -6.89 15.32 7.29
C ALA A 32 -7.18 16.83 7.21
N ASP A 33 -6.77 17.48 6.12
CA ASP A 33 -7.23 18.81 5.76
C ASP A 33 -8.60 18.72 5.08
N PRO A 34 -9.68 19.26 5.69
CA PRO A 34 -11.03 19.18 5.13
C PRO A 34 -11.20 19.95 3.82
N SER A 35 -10.25 20.82 3.44
CA SER A 35 -10.27 21.55 2.17
C SER A 35 -9.85 20.69 0.98
N ASN A 36 -9.17 19.56 1.22
CA ASN A 36 -8.74 18.63 0.17
C ASN A 36 -9.82 17.58 -0.11
N ARG A 37 -10.33 17.49 -1.33
CA ARG A 37 -11.15 16.37 -1.81
C ARG A 37 -10.25 15.26 -2.34
N VAL A 38 -10.30 14.08 -1.72
CA VAL A 38 -9.40 12.97 -2.02
C VAL A 38 -10.19 11.78 -2.55
N LEU A 39 -9.76 11.24 -3.68
CA LEU A 39 -10.23 9.95 -4.21
C LEU A 39 -9.14 8.89 -4.02
N LEU A 40 -9.48 7.77 -3.38
CA LEU A 40 -8.64 6.59 -3.26
C LEU A 40 -9.24 5.45 -4.10
N LEU A 41 -8.48 4.93 -5.06
CA LEU A 41 -8.87 3.80 -5.91
C LEU A 41 -8.12 2.53 -5.51
N GLU A 42 -8.81 1.40 -5.41
CA GLU A 42 -8.21 0.08 -5.16
C GLU A 42 -8.83 -0.99 -6.05
N ALA A 43 -8.00 -1.73 -6.77
CA ALA A 43 -8.42 -2.80 -7.67
C ALA A 43 -8.98 -4.02 -6.92
N GLY A 44 -8.54 -4.24 -5.68
CA GLY A 44 -9.03 -5.29 -4.80
C GLY A 44 -10.27 -4.92 -3.98
N GLY A 45 -10.84 -5.95 -3.34
CA GLY A 45 -11.99 -5.81 -2.44
C GLY A 45 -11.58 -5.57 -0.98
N ARG A 46 -12.54 -5.75 -0.06
CA ARG A 46 -12.26 -5.70 1.38
C ARG A 46 -11.29 -6.79 1.83
N ASP A 47 -10.65 -6.55 2.97
CA ASP A 47 -9.76 -7.48 3.67
C ASP A 47 -10.50 -8.53 4.50
N VAL A 48 -11.83 -8.61 4.39
CA VAL A 48 -12.70 -9.63 5.00
C VAL A 48 -13.53 -10.32 3.92
N PRO A 49 -14.00 -11.57 4.13
CA PRO A 49 -14.87 -12.26 3.18
C PRO A 49 -16.18 -11.49 2.95
N GLU A 50 -16.50 -11.20 1.69
CA GLU A 50 -17.81 -10.64 1.29
C GLU A 50 -18.73 -11.72 0.68
N SER A 51 -18.20 -12.92 0.41
CA SER A 51 -18.94 -14.09 -0.06
C SER A 51 -18.21 -15.39 0.31
N PRO A 52 -18.87 -16.57 0.26
CA PRO A 52 -18.23 -17.87 0.56
C PRO A 52 -17.01 -18.16 -0.33
N PHE A 53 -17.00 -17.68 -1.57
CA PHE A 53 -15.88 -17.84 -2.50
C PHE A 53 -14.64 -17.03 -2.10
N GLN A 54 -14.77 -16.07 -1.18
CA GLN A 54 -13.67 -15.26 -0.67
C GLN A 54 -13.24 -15.67 0.75
N ALA A 55 -13.60 -16.87 1.21
CA ALA A 55 -13.31 -17.35 2.56
C ALA A 55 -11.82 -17.23 2.93
N VAL A 56 -10.91 -17.37 1.96
CA VAL A 56 -9.46 -17.20 2.17
C VAL A 56 -9.09 -15.87 2.84
N LYS A 57 -9.89 -14.81 2.67
CA LYS A 57 -9.66 -13.50 3.29
C LYS A 57 -9.68 -13.53 4.81
N MET A 58 -10.31 -14.54 5.44
CA MET A 58 -10.20 -14.74 6.90
C MET A 58 -8.75 -14.92 7.36
N TRP A 59 -7.89 -15.49 6.50
CA TRP A 59 -6.47 -15.72 6.78
C TRP A 59 -5.63 -14.44 6.72
N ILE A 60 -6.16 -13.33 6.20
CA ILE A 60 -5.44 -12.04 6.22
C ILE A 60 -5.11 -11.65 7.66
N HIS A 61 -5.99 -11.92 8.63
CA HIS A 61 -5.84 -11.39 9.99
C HIS A 61 -5.00 -12.30 10.89
N VAL A 62 -4.92 -13.57 10.53
CA VAL A 62 -4.14 -14.58 11.23
C VAL A 62 -2.69 -14.49 10.73
N PRO A 63 -1.68 -14.27 11.60
CA PRO A 63 -0.29 -14.08 11.17
C PRO A 63 0.23 -15.11 10.16
N VAL A 64 0.15 -16.41 10.49
CA VAL A 64 0.59 -17.52 9.59
C VAL A 64 -0.24 -17.61 8.30
N GLY A 65 -1.40 -16.94 8.26
CA GLY A 65 -2.31 -16.98 7.13
C GLY A 65 -1.76 -16.35 5.86
N TYR A 66 -0.63 -15.63 5.93
CA TYR A 66 0.05 -15.12 4.73
C TYR A 66 0.35 -16.25 3.71
N LEU A 67 0.65 -17.46 4.20
CA LEU A 67 0.87 -18.66 3.37
C LEU A 67 -0.33 -19.02 2.48
N TYR A 68 -1.57 -18.72 2.92
CA TYR A 68 -2.79 -18.98 2.16
C TYR A 68 -3.19 -17.80 1.26
N THR A 69 -2.80 -16.58 1.63
CA THR A 69 -3.18 -15.35 0.92
C THR A 69 -2.22 -14.99 -0.22
N GLN A 70 -0.96 -15.43 -0.13
CA GLN A 70 0.00 -15.30 -1.21
C GLN A 70 -0.39 -16.24 -2.36
N ASN A 71 -0.27 -15.72 -3.59
CA ASN A 71 -0.66 -16.44 -4.80
C ASN A 71 -2.12 -16.93 -4.86
N ASN A 72 -3.02 -16.33 -4.07
CA ASN A 72 -4.46 -16.54 -4.17
C ASN A 72 -5.14 -15.38 -4.91
N PRO A 73 -5.90 -15.61 -5.99
CA PRO A 73 -6.47 -14.55 -6.83
C PRO A 73 -7.50 -13.65 -6.11
N HIS A 74 -8.03 -14.05 -4.95
CA HIS A 74 -8.91 -13.22 -4.15
C HIS A 74 -8.20 -12.20 -3.26
N THR A 75 -6.88 -12.33 -3.09
CA THR A 75 -6.05 -11.47 -2.23
C THR A 75 -4.76 -11.00 -2.89
N CYS A 76 -4.41 -11.55 -4.05
CA CYS A 76 -3.13 -11.37 -4.72
C CYS A 76 -3.34 -11.22 -6.24
N TRP A 77 -2.46 -10.44 -6.87
CA TRP A 77 -2.35 -10.34 -8.34
C TRP A 77 -1.76 -11.60 -8.98
N CYS A 78 -1.07 -12.43 -8.21
CA CYS A 78 -0.47 -13.70 -8.64
C CYS A 78 0.46 -13.54 -9.85
N PHE A 79 1.27 -12.48 -9.85
CA PHE A 79 2.28 -12.31 -10.90
C PHE A 79 3.33 -13.40 -10.83
N GLU A 80 3.97 -13.62 -11.97
CA GLU A 80 5.16 -14.43 -12.11
C GLU A 80 6.22 -13.60 -12.83
N THR A 81 7.48 -13.79 -12.46
CA THR A 81 8.58 -13.16 -13.20
C THR A 81 8.69 -13.78 -14.59
N THR A 82 9.30 -13.10 -15.55
CA THR A 82 9.81 -13.79 -16.74
C THR A 82 10.92 -14.77 -16.33
N SER A 83 11.14 -15.82 -17.13
CA SER A 83 12.26 -16.75 -16.92
C SER A 83 13.60 -16.01 -16.89
N GLN A 84 14.38 -16.22 -15.84
CA GLN A 84 15.67 -15.56 -15.66
C GLN A 84 16.83 -16.53 -15.92
N PRO A 85 17.75 -16.24 -16.86
CA PRO A 85 18.93 -17.07 -17.09
C PRO A 85 19.77 -17.29 -15.81
N GLY A 86 19.92 -16.25 -14.98
CA GLY A 86 20.62 -16.32 -13.69
C GLY A 86 19.92 -17.17 -12.62
N LEU A 87 18.70 -17.65 -12.88
CA LEU A 87 17.94 -18.53 -11.99
C LEU A 87 17.73 -19.92 -12.59
N ASN A 88 18.63 -20.36 -13.47
CA ASN A 88 18.50 -21.58 -14.29
C ASN A 88 17.21 -21.56 -15.13
N SER A 89 16.91 -20.42 -15.74
CA SER A 89 15.74 -20.18 -16.60
C SER A 89 14.38 -20.36 -15.92
N ARG A 90 14.33 -20.36 -14.58
CA ARG A 90 13.07 -20.44 -13.83
C ARG A 90 12.30 -19.13 -13.86
N SER A 91 10.98 -19.27 -13.90
CA SER A 91 10.01 -18.25 -13.49
C SER A 91 9.69 -18.44 -12.00
N ILE A 92 9.49 -17.34 -11.26
CA ILE A 92 9.22 -17.37 -9.82
C ILE A 92 7.92 -16.61 -9.51
N PRO A 93 7.05 -17.16 -8.63
CA PRO A 93 5.89 -16.42 -8.12
C PRO A 93 6.30 -15.09 -7.47
N TYR A 94 5.64 -14.01 -7.86
CA TYR A 94 5.90 -12.66 -7.38
C TYR A 94 4.62 -12.06 -6.76
N PRO A 95 4.25 -12.50 -5.55
CA PRO A 95 2.96 -12.16 -4.95
C PRO A 95 2.86 -10.66 -4.63
N ARG A 96 1.82 -10.00 -5.15
CA ARG A 96 1.47 -8.61 -4.86
C ARG A 96 0.03 -8.55 -4.38
N GLY A 97 -0.22 -7.92 -3.24
CA GLY A 97 -1.57 -7.85 -2.66
C GLY A 97 -2.54 -7.09 -3.56
N ARG A 98 -3.72 -7.68 -3.81
CA ARG A 98 -4.86 -7.11 -4.53
C ARG A 98 -6.07 -7.09 -3.59
N VAL A 99 -6.02 -6.23 -2.58
CA VAL A 99 -6.99 -6.11 -1.48
C VAL A 99 -6.71 -4.80 -0.76
N MET A 100 -7.68 -4.24 -0.05
CA MET A 100 -7.43 -3.09 0.84
C MET A 100 -6.23 -3.37 1.77
N GLY A 101 -5.27 -2.44 1.79
CA GLY A 101 -3.98 -2.55 2.48
C GLY A 101 -2.85 -3.12 1.60
N GLY A 102 -3.18 -3.64 0.41
CA GLY A 102 -2.26 -4.21 -0.56
C GLY A 102 -1.34 -5.26 0.07
N CYS A 103 -0.03 -5.12 -0.15
CA CYS A 103 0.95 -6.08 0.35
C CYS A 103 1.03 -6.13 1.88
N SER A 104 0.67 -5.06 2.61
CA SER A 104 0.64 -5.11 4.08
C SER A 104 -0.40 -6.10 4.63
N SER A 105 -1.42 -6.42 3.83
CA SER A 105 -2.44 -7.42 4.17
C SER A 105 -1.98 -8.86 3.92
N ILE A 106 -0.88 -9.09 3.20
CA ILE A 106 -0.39 -10.44 2.83
C ILE A 106 1.11 -10.67 3.11
N ASN A 107 1.80 -9.75 3.80
CA ASN A 107 3.23 -9.84 4.10
C ASN A 107 3.52 -10.70 5.35
N GLY A 108 4.81 -10.91 5.63
CA GLY A 108 5.29 -11.60 6.85
C GLY A 108 5.27 -10.76 8.13
N MET A 109 4.72 -9.55 8.10
CA MET A 109 4.58 -8.60 9.23
C MET A 109 5.88 -8.08 9.86
N ILE A 110 7.04 -8.54 9.40
CA ILE A 110 8.34 -8.10 9.88
C ILE A 110 8.45 -6.58 9.71
N TYR A 111 8.73 -5.88 10.81
CA TYR A 111 9.02 -4.46 10.80
C TYR A 111 10.53 -4.25 10.87
N MET A 112 11.09 -3.63 9.83
CA MET A 112 12.49 -3.23 9.75
C MET A 112 12.55 -1.85 9.14
N ARG A 113 13.43 -0.99 9.68
CA ARG A 113 13.64 0.37 9.15
C ARG A 113 14.70 0.39 8.06
N GLY A 114 15.57 -0.62 7.98
CA GLY A 114 16.77 -0.56 7.13
C GLY A 114 17.94 0.10 7.85
N GLN A 115 19.09 0.15 7.20
CA GLN A 115 20.31 0.71 7.77
C GLN A 115 20.39 2.21 7.47
N ARG A 116 21.10 2.98 8.31
CA ARG A 116 21.27 4.42 8.08
C ARG A 116 21.85 4.70 6.70
N ARG A 117 22.81 3.89 6.27
CA ARG A 117 23.48 4.00 4.97
C ARG A 117 22.50 3.91 3.79
N ASP A 118 21.43 3.12 3.89
CA ASP A 118 20.45 2.98 2.80
C ASP A 118 19.83 4.34 2.44
N TYR A 119 19.57 5.17 3.45
CA TYR A 119 18.96 6.49 3.32
C TYR A 119 19.97 7.58 2.97
N ASP A 120 21.14 7.56 3.61
CA ASP A 120 22.21 8.51 3.28
C ASP A 120 22.63 8.38 1.81
N LEU A 121 22.69 7.16 1.27
CA LEU A 121 22.94 6.93 -0.16
C LEU A 121 21.88 7.55 -1.08
N TRP A 122 20.60 7.61 -0.66
CA TRP A 122 19.56 8.26 -1.46
C TRP A 122 19.82 9.74 -1.65
N GLU A 123 20.21 10.43 -0.58
CA GLU A 123 20.54 11.86 -0.62
C GLU A 123 21.88 12.08 -1.36
N ASP A 124 22.93 11.39 -0.91
CA ASP A 124 24.30 11.69 -1.32
C ASP A 124 24.62 11.26 -2.77
N GLU A 125 24.09 10.10 -3.21
CA GLU A 125 24.45 9.50 -4.51
C GLU A 125 23.33 9.59 -5.55
N PHE A 126 22.07 9.64 -5.12
CA PHE A 126 20.91 9.62 -6.02
C PHE A 126 20.15 10.96 -6.10
N GLY A 127 20.63 11.99 -5.41
CA GLY A 127 20.06 13.35 -5.46
C GLY A 127 18.64 13.43 -4.89
N CYS A 128 18.28 12.51 -3.99
CA CYS A 128 17.03 12.56 -3.25
C CYS A 128 17.20 13.46 -2.03
N ASP A 129 17.26 14.77 -2.26
CA ASP A 129 17.39 15.77 -1.21
C ASP A 129 16.30 15.59 -0.14
N GLY A 130 16.70 15.54 1.14
CA GLY A 130 15.78 15.36 2.25
C GLY A 130 15.48 13.90 2.61
N TRP A 131 16.16 12.94 1.98
CA TRP A 131 15.95 11.51 2.21
C TRP A 131 17.05 10.81 3.01
N SER A 132 18.06 11.54 3.48
CA SER A 132 19.07 10.98 4.40
C SER A 132 18.47 10.50 5.72
N TRP A 133 19.22 9.68 6.46
CA TRP A 133 18.74 9.08 7.72
C TRP A 133 18.29 10.14 8.73
N LYS A 134 19.03 11.26 8.82
CA LYS A 134 18.70 12.39 9.70
C LYS A 134 17.29 12.94 9.46
N HIS A 135 16.79 12.86 8.22
CA HIS A 135 15.46 13.33 7.84
C HIS A 135 14.41 12.21 7.98
N MET A 136 14.78 10.98 7.66
CA MET A 136 13.85 9.84 7.68
C MET A 136 13.56 9.30 9.06
N GLN A 137 14.54 9.31 9.98
CA GLN A 137 14.35 8.82 11.35
C GLN A 137 13.16 9.49 12.07
N PRO A 138 13.04 10.83 12.11
CA PRO A 138 11.87 11.49 12.68
C PRO A 138 10.54 11.07 12.04
N VAL A 139 10.54 10.78 10.73
CA VAL A 139 9.34 10.33 10.01
C VAL A 139 8.94 8.93 10.47
N PHE A 140 9.89 8.01 10.59
CA PHE A 140 9.64 6.67 11.15
C PHE A 140 9.09 6.75 12.56
N ASP A 141 9.73 7.54 13.42
CA ASP A 141 9.34 7.67 14.82
C ASP A 141 7.93 8.26 14.95
N SER A 142 7.60 9.33 14.21
CA SER A 142 6.27 9.96 14.22
C SER A 142 5.14 9.05 13.73
N THR A 143 5.47 8.03 12.94
CA THR A 143 4.48 7.10 12.37
C THR A 143 4.08 6.02 13.39
N LEU A 144 4.91 5.77 14.40
CA LEU A 144 4.69 4.73 15.40
C LEU A 144 3.63 5.11 16.42
N MET A 145 2.81 4.12 16.78
CA MET A 145 1.72 4.25 17.74
C MET A 145 2.18 4.72 19.13
N GLU A 146 3.37 4.29 19.57
CA GLU A 146 3.93 4.72 20.86
C GLU A 146 4.26 6.22 20.90
N ASN A 147 4.49 6.82 19.73
CA ASN A 147 4.76 8.25 19.55
C ASN A 147 3.53 9.03 19.07
N GLY A 148 2.33 8.45 19.17
CA GLY A 148 1.07 9.09 18.77
C GLY A 148 0.70 8.92 17.29
N GLY A 149 1.47 8.15 16.50
CA GLY A 149 1.10 7.75 15.15
C GLY A 149 0.09 6.59 15.11
N GLU A 150 -0.18 6.06 13.91
CA GLU A 150 -1.14 4.97 13.71
C GLU A 150 -0.49 3.59 13.56
N TRP A 151 0.80 3.53 13.25
CA TRP A 151 1.47 2.28 12.94
C TRP A 151 1.85 1.53 14.19
N ARG A 152 1.23 0.37 14.41
CA ARG A 152 1.50 -0.46 15.58
C ARG A 152 2.60 -1.46 15.27
N VAL A 153 3.62 -1.45 16.11
CA VAL A 153 4.72 -2.41 16.11
C VAL A 153 4.82 -2.98 17.53
N GLU A 154 4.93 -4.30 17.64
CA GLU A 154 5.04 -5.02 18.90
C GLU A 154 6.13 -6.09 18.79
N ALA A 155 6.71 -6.48 19.92
CA ALA A 155 7.50 -7.71 19.99
C ALA A 155 6.63 -8.93 19.66
N GLN A 156 7.26 -9.98 19.13
CA GLN A 156 6.57 -11.23 18.88
C GLN A 156 6.06 -11.85 20.19
N ARG A 157 4.86 -12.44 20.15
CA ARG A 157 4.25 -13.08 21.33
C ARG A 157 4.76 -14.49 21.59
N LEU A 158 5.32 -15.13 20.57
CA LEU A 158 5.82 -16.50 20.62
C LEU A 158 7.34 -16.45 20.64
N ARG A 159 7.95 -17.14 21.59
CA ARG A 159 9.39 -17.38 21.69
C ARG A 159 9.62 -18.88 21.63
N TRP A 160 10.66 -19.28 20.91
CA TRP A 160 10.99 -20.69 20.67
C TRP A 160 12.45 -20.89 21.05
N ASP A 161 12.75 -21.86 21.90
CA ASP A 161 14.10 -22.09 22.43
C ASP A 161 15.16 -22.27 21.33
N ILE A 162 14.76 -22.83 20.18
CA ILE A 162 15.63 -22.99 19.01
C ILE A 162 16.12 -21.65 18.43
N LEU A 163 15.34 -20.58 18.56
CA LEU A 163 15.73 -19.25 18.08
C LEU A 163 16.77 -18.62 19.02
N ASP A 164 16.67 -18.87 20.33
CA ASP A 164 17.70 -18.48 21.28
C ASP A 164 18.99 -19.27 21.03
N THR A 165 18.88 -20.58 20.80
CA THR A 165 20.05 -21.42 20.45
C THR A 165 20.73 -20.95 19.16
N PHE A 166 19.96 -20.54 18.15
CA PHE A 166 20.52 -19.99 16.91
C PHE A 166 21.24 -18.65 17.15
N ARG A 167 20.70 -17.78 18.01
CA ARG A 167 21.35 -16.52 18.38
C ARG A 167 22.67 -16.76 19.12
N ASP A 168 22.69 -17.71 20.05
CA ASP A 168 23.90 -18.05 20.81
C ASP A 168 24.99 -18.61 19.88
N ALA A 169 24.62 -19.48 18.93
CA ALA A 169 25.54 -19.97 17.90
C ALA A 169 26.06 -18.85 16.98
N ALA A 170 25.22 -17.86 16.65
CA ALA A 170 25.66 -16.70 15.87
C ALA A 170 26.70 -15.86 16.62
N ALA A 171 26.55 -15.74 17.95
CA ALA A 171 27.51 -15.02 18.79
C ALA A 171 28.87 -15.74 18.86
N GLU A 172 28.91 -17.08 18.84
CA GLU A 172 30.15 -17.86 18.75
C GLU A 172 30.93 -17.57 17.46
N GLU A 173 30.23 -17.23 16.38
CA GLU A 173 30.81 -16.82 15.08
C GLU A 173 31.05 -15.30 14.98
N GLY A 174 30.89 -14.56 16.10
CA GLY A 174 31.16 -13.12 16.17
C GLY A 174 30.02 -12.22 15.68
N ILE A 175 28.80 -12.75 15.50
CA ILE A 175 27.60 -11.95 15.21
C ILE A 175 26.85 -11.70 16.52
N PRO A 176 26.94 -10.49 17.11
CA PRO A 176 26.34 -10.21 18.40
C PRO A 176 24.81 -10.36 18.38
N GLY A 177 24.27 -10.79 19.52
CA GLY A 177 22.84 -10.80 19.76
C GLY A 177 22.28 -9.38 19.84
N GLY A 178 21.15 -9.13 19.18
CA GLY A 178 20.36 -7.92 19.36
C GLY A 178 19.52 -7.95 20.63
N ASP A 179 19.16 -6.77 21.14
CA ASP A 179 18.25 -6.65 22.27
C ASP A 179 16.84 -7.16 21.91
N ASP A 180 16.16 -7.71 22.91
CA ASP A 180 14.78 -8.21 22.78
C ASP A 180 13.75 -7.07 22.59
N ASP A 181 14.18 -5.80 22.71
CA ASP A 181 13.35 -4.61 22.49
C ASP A 181 13.23 -4.21 21.00
N GLY A 182 14.00 -4.85 20.13
CA GLY A 182 14.01 -4.58 18.69
C GLY A 182 14.96 -3.46 18.26
N SER A 183 15.78 -2.91 19.15
CA SER A 183 16.78 -1.86 18.84
C SER A 183 17.71 -2.24 17.67
N PHE A 184 17.98 -3.53 17.51
CA PHE A 184 18.83 -4.06 16.44
C PHE A 184 18.32 -3.75 15.03
N VAL A 185 17.02 -3.47 14.84
CA VAL A 185 16.47 -3.07 13.52
C VAL A 185 16.97 -1.70 13.04
N CYS A 186 17.65 -0.96 13.92
CA CYS A 186 18.29 0.32 13.65
C CYS A 186 19.84 0.23 13.74
N SER A 187 20.40 -0.98 13.87
CA SER A 187 21.85 -1.16 13.96
C SER A 187 22.49 -1.14 12.57
N ASP A 188 23.64 -0.48 12.46
CA ASP A 188 24.51 -0.54 11.29
C ASP A 188 25.47 -1.76 11.36
N GLU A 189 25.47 -2.50 12.46
CA GLU A 189 26.26 -3.72 12.64
C GLU A 189 25.45 -4.97 12.26
N ALA A 190 26.15 -6.03 11.86
CA ALA A 190 25.52 -7.34 11.68
C ALA A 190 25.11 -7.90 13.04
N MET A 191 23.82 -8.17 13.24
CA MET A 191 23.27 -8.66 14.50
C MET A 191 22.30 -9.82 14.30
N SER A 192 22.14 -10.64 15.34
CA SER A 192 21.16 -11.73 15.41
C SER A 192 20.12 -11.43 16.49
N GLY A 193 18.86 -11.17 16.11
CA GLY A 193 17.84 -10.73 17.05
C GLY A 193 16.41 -11.04 16.63
N TYR A 194 15.48 -10.86 17.56
CA TYR A 194 14.06 -11.06 17.33
C TYR A 194 13.44 -9.84 16.66
N PHE A 195 13.07 -9.95 15.38
CA PHE A 195 12.38 -8.87 14.69
C PHE A 195 11.04 -8.53 15.35
N GLN A 196 10.71 -7.23 15.36
CA GLN A 196 9.39 -6.76 15.74
C GLN A 196 8.39 -6.99 14.60
N VAL A 197 7.10 -7.02 14.94
CA VAL A 197 6.02 -7.31 14.02
C VAL A 197 4.90 -6.28 14.10
N ASN A 198 4.27 -5.97 12.97
CA ASN A 198 3.10 -5.10 12.93
C ASN A 198 1.81 -5.84 13.33
N GLN A 199 1.66 -6.09 14.63
CA GLN A 199 0.54 -6.82 15.21
C GLN A 199 -0.12 -6.06 16.36
N LYS A 200 -1.34 -6.46 16.70
CA LYS A 200 -2.05 -6.07 17.92
C LYS A 200 -2.50 -7.33 18.63
N ARG A 201 -1.86 -7.66 19.75
CA ARG A 201 -2.22 -8.86 20.54
C ARG A 201 -2.21 -10.15 19.69
N GLY A 202 -1.27 -10.28 18.75
CA GLY A 202 -1.14 -11.47 17.89
C GLY A 202 -2.02 -11.49 16.65
N VAL A 203 -2.71 -10.39 16.34
CA VAL A 203 -3.50 -10.21 15.11
C VAL A 203 -2.80 -9.22 14.19
N ARG A 204 -2.74 -9.49 12.89
CA ARG A 204 -2.12 -8.59 11.90
C ARG A 204 -2.73 -7.19 11.94
N VAL A 205 -1.88 -6.17 11.87
CA VAL A 205 -2.26 -4.78 11.57
C VAL A 205 -1.74 -4.40 10.18
N SER A 206 -2.63 -4.39 9.18
CA SER A 206 -2.32 -3.89 7.84
C SER A 206 -2.38 -2.36 7.79
N ALA A 207 -1.82 -1.75 6.75
CA ALA A 207 -1.89 -0.30 6.54
C ALA A 207 -3.34 0.20 6.41
N TYR A 208 -4.22 -0.61 5.82
CA TYR A 208 -5.65 -0.30 5.76
C TYR A 208 -6.26 -0.17 7.16
N ARG A 209 -5.91 -1.06 8.10
CA ARG A 209 -6.44 -1.01 9.47
C ARG A 209 -5.81 0.07 10.33
N ALA A 210 -4.53 0.37 10.10
CA ALA A 210 -3.83 1.42 10.81
C ALA A 210 -4.31 2.81 10.36
N PHE A 211 -4.26 3.09 9.05
CA PHE A 211 -4.41 4.44 8.53
C PHE A 211 -5.81 4.76 8.00
N LEU A 212 -6.61 3.76 7.60
CA LEU A 212 -7.98 3.97 7.14
C LEU A 212 -8.98 3.41 8.15
N SER A 213 -8.96 3.96 9.36
CA SER A 213 -9.94 3.66 10.41
C SER A 213 -11.37 3.99 9.95
N ALA A 214 -12.38 3.50 10.68
CA ALA A 214 -13.78 3.82 10.38
C ALA A 214 -14.06 5.34 10.41
N GLU A 215 -13.38 6.07 11.30
CA GLU A 215 -13.47 7.53 11.39
C GLU A 215 -12.85 8.21 10.16
N VAL A 216 -11.66 7.79 9.74
CA VAL A 216 -11.00 8.32 8.53
C VAL A 216 -11.86 8.06 7.29
N GLN A 217 -12.41 6.85 7.15
CA GLN A 217 -13.29 6.50 6.02
C GLN A 217 -14.64 7.23 6.05
N ALA A 218 -15.05 7.79 7.20
CA ALA A 218 -16.28 8.55 7.33
C ALA A 218 -16.11 10.05 7.00
N ARG A 219 -14.86 10.52 6.78
CA ARG A 219 -14.59 11.91 6.41
C ARG A 219 -15.32 12.27 5.11
N PRO A 220 -16.07 13.39 5.07
CA PRO A 220 -16.89 13.75 3.91
C PRO A 220 -16.07 14.12 2.66
N ASN A 221 -14.80 14.45 2.83
CA ASN A 221 -13.86 14.82 1.78
C ASN A 221 -13.01 13.64 1.27
N LEU A 222 -13.20 12.41 1.79
CA LEU A 222 -12.51 11.21 1.34
C LEU A 222 -13.49 10.23 0.68
N THR A 223 -13.28 9.98 -0.61
CA THR A 223 -13.95 8.91 -1.34
C THR A 223 -13.03 7.70 -1.46
N VAL A 224 -13.48 6.52 -1.01
CA VAL A 224 -12.73 5.25 -1.18
C VAL A 224 -13.49 4.30 -2.09
N LEU A 225 -12.92 4.00 -3.26
CA LEU A 225 -13.47 3.03 -4.22
C LEU A 225 -12.61 1.78 -4.24
N ARG A 226 -13.28 0.65 -4.11
CA ARG A 226 -12.72 -0.70 -4.08
C ARG A 226 -13.32 -1.51 -5.22
N ASN A 227 -12.61 -2.53 -5.69
CA ASN A 227 -12.86 -3.19 -6.97
C ASN A 227 -12.89 -2.18 -8.14
N ALA A 228 -12.01 -1.19 -8.08
CA ALA A 228 -11.85 -0.11 -9.05
C ALA A 228 -10.40 -0.10 -9.54
N GLN A 229 -10.15 -0.74 -10.69
CA GLN A 229 -8.81 -0.86 -11.26
C GLN A 229 -8.54 0.31 -12.21
N ALA A 230 -7.56 1.15 -11.89
CA ALA A 230 -7.08 2.17 -12.81
C ALA A 230 -6.53 1.53 -14.08
N THR A 231 -6.88 2.08 -15.25
CA THR A 231 -6.52 1.56 -16.57
C THR A 231 -5.81 2.60 -17.44
N GLY A 232 -5.82 3.88 -17.04
CA GLY A 232 -5.12 4.92 -17.78
C GLY A 232 -5.03 6.23 -17.01
N LEU A 233 -4.11 7.09 -17.45
CA LEU A 233 -3.92 8.44 -16.94
C LEU A 233 -4.21 9.45 -18.04
N THR A 234 -4.77 10.59 -17.66
CA THR A 234 -4.86 11.77 -18.53
C THR A 234 -3.80 12.77 -18.14
N PHE A 235 -3.27 13.51 -19.12
CA PHE A 235 -2.20 14.47 -18.91
C PHE A 235 -2.60 15.85 -19.44
N GLU A 236 -2.15 16.88 -18.74
CA GLU A 236 -2.24 18.28 -19.13
C GLU A 236 -0.83 18.88 -19.29
N GLY A 237 -0.72 19.89 -20.15
CA GLY A 237 0.53 20.57 -20.47
C GLY A 237 0.96 20.36 -21.92
N PRO A 238 2.04 21.03 -22.34
CA PRO A 238 2.59 20.87 -23.70
C PRO A 238 2.96 19.40 -23.96
N PRO A 239 2.88 18.93 -25.22
CA PRO A 239 3.35 17.60 -25.60
C PRO A 239 4.78 17.37 -25.12
N ALA A 240 5.10 16.14 -24.71
CA ALA A 240 6.44 15.79 -24.26
C ALA A 240 7.50 16.17 -25.32
N GLY A 241 8.36 17.12 -24.93
CA GLY A 241 9.47 17.71 -25.69
C GLY A 241 10.33 18.57 -24.75
N ASP A 242 11.45 19.11 -25.22
CA ASP A 242 12.64 19.59 -24.45
C ASP A 242 12.43 20.62 -23.30
N SER A 243 11.22 21.05 -22.96
CA SER A 243 11.01 21.90 -21.77
C SER A 243 9.65 21.75 -21.07
N GLY A 244 8.81 20.82 -21.50
CA GLY A 244 7.43 20.70 -21.00
C GLY A 244 7.21 19.50 -20.09
N ARG A 245 7.22 19.70 -18.75
CA ARG A 245 6.80 18.64 -17.82
C ARG A 245 5.27 18.48 -17.90
N GLN A 246 4.80 17.38 -18.48
CA GLN A 246 3.38 17.02 -18.44
C GLN A 246 2.96 16.66 -17.01
N ARG A 247 1.78 17.11 -16.60
CA ARG A 247 1.18 16.76 -15.31
C ARG A 247 0.06 15.75 -15.53
N ALA A 248 0.07 14.65 -14.78
CA ALA A 248 -1.09 13.76 -14.72
C ALA A 248 -2.26 14.52 -14.09
N SER A 249 -3.33 14.71 -14.87
CA SER A 249 -4.51 15.51 -14.53
C SER A 249 -5.75 14.67 -14.24
N GLY A 250 -5.65 13.34 -14.34
CA GLY A 250 -6.79 12.48 -14.09
C GLY A 250 -6.46 11.01 -14.29
N VAL A 251 -7.43 10.18 -13.95
CA VAL A 251 -7.34 8.73 -14.05
C VAL A 251 -8.64 8.17 -14.63
N THR A 252 -8.49 7.14 -15.46
CA THR A 252 -9.58 6.29 -15.92
C THR A 252 -9.48 4.95 -15.19
N TRP A 253 -10.61 4.39 -14.77
CA TRP A 253 -10.67 3.08 -14.13
C TRP A 253 -11.88 2.28 -14.59
N VAL A 254 -11.82 0.97 -14.36
CA VAL A 254 -12.91 0.02 -14.57
C VAL A 254 -13.36 -0.58 -13.24
N ALA A 255 -14.66 -0.83 -13.12
CA ALA A 255 -15.25 -1.51 -11.95
C ALA A 255 -16.31 -2.53 -12.38
N ASP A 256 -16.38 -3.66 -11.66
CA ASP A 256 -17.34 -4.74 -11.94
C ASP A 256 -18.78 -4.36 -11.57
N THR A 257 -18.96 -3.42 -10.64
CA THR A 257 -20.27 -2.90 -10.25
C THR A 257 -20.23 -1.38 -10.13
N PRO A 258 -21.27 -0.68 -10.61
CA PRO A 258 -21.36 0.76 -10.44
C PRO A 258 -21.62 1.05 -8.96
N ARG A 259 -20.58 1.45 -8.22
CA ARG A 259 -20.75 2.01 -6.88
C ARG A 259 -20.89 3.51 -6.99
N VAL A 260 -22.06 4.02 -6.61
CA VAL A 260 -22.32 5.46 -6.55
C VAL A 260 -21.28 6.12 -5.66
N VAL A 261 -20.61 7.13 -6.20
CA VAL A 261 -19.65 7.94 -5.49
C VAL A 261 -20.41 9.11 -4.89
N GLY A 262 -20.37 9.22 -3.55
CA GLY A 262 -20.94 10.35 -2.83
C GLY A 262 -22.40 10.21 -2.38
N ARG A 263 -22.68 10.67 -1.15
CA ARG A 263 -24.02 11.07 -0.72
C ARG A 263 -24.35 12.39 -1.40
N GLY A 264 -24.94 12.33 -2.59
CA GLY A 264 -25.28 13.53 -3.33
C GLY A 264 -25.89 13.27 -4.70
N GLY A 265 -26.99 12.51 -4.77
CA GLY A 265 -28.09 12.68 -5.72
C GLY A 265 -27.84 12.77 -7.24
N HIS A 266 -26.63 12.67 -7.76
CA HIS A 266 -26.36 12.70 -9.19
C HIS A 266 -26.33 11.27 -9.73
N GLN A 267 -27.35 10.92 -10.52
CA GLN A 267 -27.31 9.75 -11.40
C GLN A 267 -26.33 10.06 -12.52
N GLU A 268 -25.11 9.54 -12.43
CA GLU A 268 -24.05 9.80 -13.41
C GLU A 268 -23.85 8.61 -14.36
N ALA A 269 -23.51 8.93 -15.61
CA ALA A 269 -23.42 7.99 -16.71
C ALA A 269 -22.18 7.09 -16.57
N TRP A 270 -22.40 5.79 -16.41
CA TRP A 270 -21.36 4.78 -16.55
C TRP A 270 -21.27 4.34 -18.00
N GLU A 271 -20.07 4.28 -18.55
CA GLU A 271 -19.83 3.65 -19.86
C GLU A 271 -19.63 2.15 -19.63
N MET A 272 -20.58 1.33 -20.08
CA MET A 272 -20.45 -0.12 -20.04
C MET A 272 -19.51 -0.57 -21.16
N GLU A 273 -18.43 -1.26 -20.80
CA GLU A 273 -17.53 -1.92 -21.74
C GLU A 273 -18.17 -3.21 -22.29
N LEU A 274 -17.64 -3.69 -23.43
CA LEU A 274 -18.12 -4.91 -24.08
C LEU A 274 -17.99 -6.16 -23.20
N ASP A 275 -17.11 -6.13 -22.20
CA ASP A 275 -16.90 -7.21 -21.23
C ASP A 275 -17.78 -7.10 -19.98
N GLY A 276 -18.71 -6.13 -19.95
CA GLY A 276 -19.65 -5.91 -18.84
C GLY A 276 -19.09 -5.09 -17.67
N ARG A 277 -17.82 -4.65 -17.71
CA ARG A 277 -17.27 -3.71 -16.73
C ARG A 277 -17.70 -2.29 -17.03
N PHE A 278 -17.67 -1.43 -16.01
CA PHE A 278 -18.03 -0.04 -16.17
C PHE A 278 -16.81 0.86 -16.06
N ARG A 279 -16.60 1.69 -17.08
CA ARG A 279 -15.51 2.66 -17.15
C ARG A 279 -15.95 4.00 -16.57
N ARG A 280 -15.08 4.63 -15.78
CA ARG A 280 -15.19 6.01 -15.31
C ARG A 280 -13.87 6.73 -15.40
N HIS A 281 -13.96 8.05 -15.34
CA HIS A 281 -12.82 8.95 -15.27
C HIS A 281 -13.06 10.00 -14.19
N ALA A 282 -11.97 10.51 -13.61
CA ALA A 282 -11.99 11.62 -12.66
C ALA A 282 -10.79 12.54 -12.93
N HIS A 283 -10.99 13.82 -12.67
CA HIS A 283 -9.98 14.87 -12.84
C HIS A 283 -9.35 15.21 -11.49
N ALA A 284 -8.04 15.40 -11.48
CA ALA A 284 -7.28 15.89 -10.34
C ALA A 284 -6.90 17.36 -10.57
N THR A 285 -7.33 18.25 -9.68
CA THR A 285 -6.98 19.68 -9.77
C THR A 285 -5.53 19.93 -9.35
N ARG A 286 -4.99 19.09 -8.44
CA ARG A 286 -3.59 19.16 -7.98
C ARG A 286 -2.77 18.00 -8.51
N GLU A 287 -2.96 16.78 -8.00
CA GLU A 287 -2.08 15.64 -8.29
C GLU A 287 -2.81 14.30 -8.41
N VAL A 288 -2.31 13.47 -9.33
CA VAL A 288 -2.55 12.03 -9.34
C VAL A 288 -1.31 11.34 -8.80
N VAL A 289 -1.45 10.58 -7.71
CA VAL A 289 -0.37 9.86 -7.04
C VAL A 289 -0.52 8.37 -7.27
N LEU A 290 0.46 7.77 -7.95
CA LEU A 290 0.53 6.32 -8.13
C LEU A 290 1.16 5.69 -6.89
N ALA A 291 0.32 5.12 -6.03
CA ALA A 291 0.74 4.43 -4.80
C ALA A 291 0.61 2.90 -4.92
N SER A 292 0.44 2.40 -6.14
CA SER A 292 0.30 0.98 -6.45
C SER A 292 1.66 0.38 -6.81
N GLY A 293 2.11 -0.61 -6.04
CA GLY A 293 3.30 -1.39 -6.37
C GLY A 293 3.02 -2.54 -7.33
N ALA A 294 1.97 -2.41 -8.14
CA ALA A 294 1.42 -3.33 -9.14
C ALA A 294 0.33 -2.55 -9.89
N LEU A 295 0.57 -2.20 -11.16
CA LEU A 295 -0.39 -1.55 -12.05
C LEU A 295 -0.88 -2.54 -13.09
#